data_AF-A0A4U9H987-F1
#
_entry.id   AF-A0A4U9H987-F1
#
_cell.length_a   1.000
_cell.length_b   1.000
_cell.length_c   1.000
_cell.angle_alpha   90.00
_cell.angle_beta   90.00
_cell.angle_gamma   90.00
#
_symmetry.space_group_name_H-M   'P 1'
#
loop_
_entity.id
_entity.type
_entity.pdbx_description
1 polymer ?
#
loop_
_entity_poly.entity_id
_entity_poly.type
_entity_poly.pdbx_seq_one_letter_code
_entity_poly.pdbx_strand_id
1 'polypeptide(L)'
;MIAQFFYVAAQVGVGAFFINYATEHWAEVSNQRASYLLSIAMICFMLGRFFSTWLMGRVKPATLLTVYALINIGLCGVVMLSIDGVSVVALIAVFFFMSIMFPTIFALGVKNMGQHTKRASSFMIMAIVGGAVMPYFMGAIADRYSTALAYGLPLLCFGVVLAYGMHQRRA
;
A
#
# COMPACT_ATOMS: atom_id res chain seq x y z
N MET A 1 1.84 9.04 -12.79
CA MET A 1 3.21 8.62 -12.46
C MET A 1 3.49 8.79 -10.97
N ILE A 2 3.38 10.00 -10.42
CA ILE A 2 3.66 10.29 -9.00
C ILE A 2 2.86 9.36 -8.06
N ALA A 3 1.54 9.31 -8.17
CA ALA A 3 0.72 8.43 -7.33
C ALA A 3 1.11 6.94 -7.44
N GLN A 4 1.46 6.47 -8.64
CA GLN A 4 1.90 5.10 -8.87
C GLN A 4 3.26 4.83 -8.23
N PHE A 5 4.19 5.78 -8.31
CA PHE A 5 5.51 5.69 -7.69
C PHE A 5 5.39 5.54 -6.17
N PHE A 6 4.64 6.45 -5.52
CA PHE A 6 4.42 6.41 -4.07
C PHE A 6 3.63 5.17 -3.64
N TYR A 7 2.65 4.75 -4.43
CA TYR A 7 1.92 3.51 -4.15
C TYR A 7 2.84 2.28 -4.19
N VAL A 8 3.65 2.11 -5.24
CA VAL A 8 4.56 0.95 -5.35
C VAL A 8 5.64 1.01 -4.28
N ALA A 9 6.15 2.21 -3.99
CA ALA A 9 7.05 2.47 -2.89
C ALA A 9 6.46 1.98 -1.56
N ALA A 10 5.22 2.36 -1.22
CA ALA A 10 4.54 1.88 -0.03
C ALA A 10 4.32 0.35 -0.05
N GLN A 11 3.87 -0.20 -1.17
CA GLN A 11 3.59 -1.64 -1.29
C GLN A 11 4.82 -2.50 -1.04
N VAL A 12 5.93 -2.19 -1.69
CA VAL A 12 7.16 -2.97 -1.55
C VAL A 12 7.78 -2.73 -0.18
N GLY A 13 7.74 -1.49 0.34
CA GLY A 13 8.22 -1.17 1.68
C GLY A 13 7.46 -1.93 2.78
N VAL A 14 6.13 -1.88 2.75
CA VAL A 14 5.28 -2.60 3.72
C VAL A 14 5.51 -4.11 3.66
N GLY A 15 5.68 -4.68 2.45
CA GLY A 15 5.97 -6.11 2.28
C GLY A 15 7.37 -6.51 2.75
N ALA A 16 8.39 -5.71 2.45
CA ALA A 16 9.77 -6.00 2.84
C ALA A 16 9.96 -5.99 4.36
N PHE A 17 9.29 -5.07 5.06
CA PHE A 17 9.40 -4.94 6.52
C PHE A 17 8.33 -5.71 7.30
N PHE A 18 7.39 -6.38 6.63
CA PHE A 18 6.31 -7.11 7.29
C PHE A 18 6.83 -8.16 8.26
N ILE A 19 7.78 -9.00 7.82
CA ILE A 19 8.33 -10.08 8.66
C ILE A 19 9.08 -9.48 9.85
N ASN A 20 9.95 -8.49 9.62
CA ASN A 20 10.69 -7.80 10.68
C ASN A 20 9.76 -7.18 11.73
N TYR A 21 8.70 -6.50 11.27
CA TYR A 21 7.71 -5.90 12.17
C TYR A 21 6.96 -6.96 12.98
N ALA A 22 6.50 -8.05 12.33
CA ALA A 22 5.77 -9.12 12.99
C ALA A 22 6.61 -9.86 14.03
N THR A 23 7.91 -9.99 13.81
CA THR A 23 8.83 -10.60 14.79
C THR A 23 9.20 -9.67 15.95
N GLU A 24 9.18 -8.36 15.73
CA GLU A 24 9.54 -7.36 16.76
C GLU A 24 8.36 -7.02 17.69
N HIS A 25 7.13 -7.00 17.17
CA HIS A 25 5.90 -6.62 17.90
C HIS A 25 4.98 -7.81 18.20
N TRP A 26 5.51 -9.03 18.09
CA TRP A 26 4.81 -10.22 18.55
C TRP A 26 5.84 -11.24 19.02
N ALA A 27 6.25 -11.11 20.30
CA ALA A 27 7.34 -11.86 20.92
C ALA A 27 7.22 -13.41 20.84
N GLU A 28 6.05 -13.95 20.52
CA GLU A 28 5.79 -15.40 20.37
C GLU A 28 5.79 -15.90 18.90
N VAL A 29 6.08 -15.03 17.93
CA VAL A 29 6.01 -15.36 16.51
C VAL A 29 7.41 -15.63 15.97
N SER A 30 7.73 -16.92 15.75
CA SER A 30 8.93 -17.30 15.01
C SER A 30 8.89 -16.80 13.55
N ASN A 31 10.05 -16.68 12.90
CA ASN A 31 10.14 -16.31 11.48
C ASN A 31 9.22 -17.15 10.57
N GLN A 32 9.01 -18.42 10.90
CA GLN A 32 8.08 -19.32 10.20
C GLN A 32 6.61 -18.89 10.37
N ARG A 33 6.18 -18.52 11.58
CA ARG A 33 4.82 -18.01 11.81
C ARG A 33 4.61 -16.62 11.18
N ALA A 34 5.62 -15.75 11.19
CA ALA A 34 5.57 -14.46 10.50
C ALA A 34 5.40 -14.63 8.99
N SER A 35 6.10 -15.61 8.40
CA SER A 35 5.97 -15.95 6.97
C SER A 35 4.60 -16.54 6.64
N TYR A 36 4.01 -17.30 7.57
CA TYR A 36 2.64 -17.78 7.45
C TYR A 36 1.62 -16.64 7.51
N LEU A 37 1.81 -15.67 8.43
CA LEU A 37 0.99 -14.45 8.49
C LEU A 37 1.10 -13.61 7.23
N LEU A 38 2.29 -13.49 6.63
CA LEU A 38 2.46 -12.82 5.34
C LEU A 38 1.71 -13.57 4.22
N SER A 39 1.73 -14.90 4.25
CA SER A 39 0.96 -15.71 3.30
C SER A 39 -0.54 -15.48 3.45
N ILE A 40 -1.05 -15.39 4.70
CA ILE A 40 -2.43 -14.97 4.99
C ILE A 40 -2.69 -13.58 4.44
N ALA A 41 -1.78 -12.62 4.64
CA ALA A 41 -1.90 -11.26 4.10
C ALA A 41 -2.03 -11.25 2.57
N MET A 42 -1.29 -12.12 1.87
CA MET A 42 -1.40 -12.27 0.41
C MET A 42 -2.74 -12.89 -0.03
N ILE A 43 -3.27 -13.84 0.74
CA ILE A 43 -4.62 -14.38 0.52
C ILE A 43 -5.67 -13.29 0.76
N CYS A 44 -5.54 -12.49 1.83
CA CYS A 44 -6.38 -11.34 2.09
C CYS A 44 -6.27 -10.28 0.98
N PHE A 45 -5.08 -10.03 0.45
CA PHE A 45 -4.87 -9.15 -0.71
C PHE A 45 -5.64 -9.67 -1.92
N MET A 46 -5.59 -10.98 -2.19
CA MET A 46 -6.31 -11.61 -3.28
C MET A 46 -7.83 -11.51 -3.09
N LEU A 47 -8.35 -11.87 -1.91
CA LEU A 47 -9.77 -11.76 -1.58
C LEU A 47 -10.26 -10.31 -1.62
N GLY A 48 -9.46 -9.38 -1.11
CA GLY A 48 -9.71 -7.95 -1.17
C GLY A 48 -9.80 -7.44 -2.59
N ARG A 49 -8.97 -7.98 -3.50
CA ARG A 49 -9.05 -7.66 -4.92
C ARG A 49 -10.38 -8.09 -5.52
N PHE A 50 -10.86 -9.30 -5.24
CA PHE A 50 -12.16 -9.78 -5.75
C PHE A 50 -13.33 -8.95 -5.20
N PHE A 51 -13.38 -8.75 -3.89
CA PHE A 51 -14.41 -7.96 -3.24
C PHE A 51 -14.46 -6.52 -3.76
N SER A 52 -13.29 -5.90 -3.87
CA SER A 52 -13.16 -4.51 -4.30
C SER A 52 -13.39 -4.34 -5.80
N THR A 53 -13.05 -5.33 -6.63
CA THR A 53 -13.36 -5.33 -8.07
C THR A 53 -14.87 -5.43 -8.29
N TRP A 54 -15.56 -6.28 -7.52
CA TRP A 54 -17.03 -6.32 -7.51
C TRP A 54 -17.62 -4.96 -7.11
N LEU A 55 -17.02 -4.30 -6.11
CA LEU A 55 -17.43 -2.98 -5.66
C LEU A 55 -17.15 -1.87 -6.69
N MET A 56 -16.10 -1.98 -7.51
CA MET A 56 -15.84 -1.07 -8.65
C MET A 56 -16.94 -1.11 -9.71
N GLY A 57 -17.72 -2.20 -9.79
CA GLY A 57 -18.91 -2.26 -10.63
C GLY A 57 -20.08 -1.39 -10.12
N ARG A 58 -20.07 -1.03 -8.83
CA ARG A 58 -21.13 -0.26 -8.16
C ARG A 58 -20.71 1.18 -7.82
N VAL A 59 -19.41 1.42 -7.62
CA VAL A 59 -18.86 2.69 -7.12
C VAL A 59 -17.79 3.23 -8.07
N LYS A 60 -17.75 4.55 -8.25
CA LYS A 60 -16.73 5.23 -9.08
C LYS A 60 -15.31 4.87 -8.58
N PRO A 61 -14.39 4.40 -9.46
CA PRO A 61 -13.03 4.01 -9.08
C PRO A 61 -12.25 5.07 -8.29
N ALA A 62 -12.39 6.34 -8.65
CA ALA A 62 -11.74 7.45 -7.93
C ALA A 62 -12.25 7.61 -6.48
N THR A 63 -13.54 7.33 -6.23
CA THR A 63 -14.11 7.35 -4.87
C THR A 63 -13.57 6.19 -4.04
N LEU A 64 -13.55 5.00 -4.64
CA LEU A 64 -13.05 3.81 -3.98
C LEU A 64 -11.56 3.96 -3.60
N LEU A 65 -10.74 4.48 -4.53
CA LEU A 65 -9.33 4.80 -4.28
C LEU A 65 -9.14 5.77 -3.11
N THR A 66 -9.97 6.82 -3.04
CA THR A 66 -9.90 7.83 -1.98
C THR A 66 -10.24 7.22 -0.61
N VAL A 67 -11.32 6.43 -0.54
CA VAL A 67 -11.74 5.76 0.70
C VAL A 67 -10.68 4.77 1.16
N TYR A 68 -10.13 3.97 0.24
CA TYR A 68 -9.12 2.98 0.57
C TYR A 68 -7.80 3.62 1.01
N ALA A 69 -7.44 4.77 0.41
CA ALA A 69 -6.27 5.53 0.84
C ALA A 69 -6.45 6.11 2.24
N LEU A 70 -7.63 6.64 2.58
CA LEU A 70 -7.94 7.09 3.94
C LEU A 70 -7.84 5.95 4.96
N ILE A 71 -8.42 4.79 4.64
CA ILE A 71 -8.37 3.61 5.50
C ILE A 71 -6.92 3.16 5.71
N ASN A 72 -6.12 3.10 4.64
CA ASN A 72 -4.70 2.72 4.73
C ASN A 72 -3.87 3.71 5.55
N ILE A 73 -4.14 5.02 5.45
CA ILE A 73 -3.48 6.03 6.31
C ILE A 73 -3.81 5.76 7.78
N GLY A 74 -5.09 5.52 8.10
CA GLY A 74 -5.52 5.20 9.46
C GLY A 74 -4.90 3.91 9.98
N LEU A 75 -4.88 2.85 9.17
CA LEU A 75 -4.26 1.58 9.51
C LEU A 75 -2.74 1.71 9.70
N CYS A 76 -2.04 2.44 8.84
CA CYS A 76 -0.63 2.74 9.05
C CYS A 76 -0.40 3.52 10.35
N GLY A 77 -1.31 4.44 10.73
CA GLY A 77 -1.28 5.09 12.02
C GLY A 77 -1.40 4.11 13.19
N VAL A 78 -2.29 3.11 13.09
CA VAL A 78 -2.40 2.03 14.09
C VAL A 78 -1.15 1.15 14.14
N VAL A 79 -0.50 0.91 12.99
CA VAL A 79 0.78 0.20 12.93
C VAL A 79 1.87 1.01 13.65
N MET A 80 1.87 2.33 13.54
CA MET A 80 2.82 3.19 14.27
C MET A 80 2.61 3.19 15.79
N LEU A 81 1.44 2.80 16.30
CA LEU A 81 1.17 2.70 17.74
C LEU A 81 1.81 1.47 18.40
N SER A 82 2.39 0.55 17.61
CA SER A 82 3.17 -0.58 18.14
C SER A 82 2.41 -1.46 19.15
N ILE A 83 1.10 -1.64 18.97
CA ILE A 83 0.28 -2.44 19.87
C ILE A 83 0.42 -3.92 19.49
N ASP A 84 0.91 -4.73 20.41
CA ASP A 84 1.09 -6.17 20.23
C ASP A 84 -0.19 -6.84 19.72
N GLY A 85 -0.07 -7.62 18.65
CA GLY A 85 -1.18 -8.31 17.99
C GLY A 85 -2.08 -7.42 17.11
N VAL A 86 -2.52 -6.27 17.61
CA VAL A 86 -3.42 -5.34 16.87
C VAL A 86 -2.71 -4.76 15.65
N SER A 87 -1.44 -4.36 15.79
CA SER A 87 -0.69 -3.78 14.67
C SER A 87 -0.43 -4.79 13.55
N VAL A 88 -0.27 -6.08 13.86
CA VAL A 88 -0.09 -7.13 12.84
C VAL A 88 -1.40 -7.39 12.07
N VAL A 89 -2.54 -7.40 12.77
CA VAL A 89 -3.85 -7.48 12.11
C VAL A 89 -4.12 -6.24 11.26
N ALA A 90 -3.75 -5.04 11.75
CA ALA A 90 -3.85 -3.81 10.98
C ALA A 90 -2.99 -3.87 9.71
N LEU A 91 -1.78 -4.41 9.79
CA LEU A 91 -0.89 -4.67 8.65
C LEU A 91 -1.53 -5.59 7.60
N ILE A 92 -2.13 -6.70 8.04
CA ILE A 92 -2.87 -7.61 7.14
C ILE A 92 -4.04 -6.87 6.47
N ALA A 93 -4.75 -6.03 7.22
CA ALA A 93 -5.82 -5.20 6.67
C ALA A 93 -5.29 -4.17 5.64
N VAL A 94 -4.09 -3.59 5.84
CA VAL A 94 -3.46 -2.71 4.83
C VAL A 94 -3.30 -3.44 3.50
N PHE A 95 -2.84 -4.69 3.50
CA PHE A 95 -2.73 -5.49 2.28
C PHE A 95 -4.09 -5.67 1.58
N PHE A 96 -5.16 -5.90 2.33
CA PHE A 96 -6.50 -6.03 1.77
C PHE A 96 -6.93 -4.77 0.99
N PHE A 97 -6.79 -3.58 1.59
CA PHE A 97 -7.17 -2.31 0.95
C PHE A 97 -6.17 -1.86 -0.11
N MET A 98 -4.91 -2.23 0.00
CA MET A 98 -3.90 -1.93 -1.01
C MET A 98 -4.17 -2.64 -2.36
N SER A 99 -4.89 -3.78 -2.34
CA SER A 99 -5.08 -4.69 -3.49
C SER A 99 -5.52 -4.10 -4.82
N ILE A 100 -6.37 -3.07 -4.80
CA ILE A 100 -6.94 -2.46 -6.02
C ILE A 100 -6.34 -1.11 -6.37
N MET A 101 -5.49 -0.56 -5.52
CA MET A 101 -4.96 0.78 -5.73
C MET A 101 -4.08 0.83 -6.98
N PHE A 102 -3.20 -0.17 -7.19
CA PHE A 102 -2.38 -0.26 -8.41
C PHE A 102 -3.20 -0.22 -9.70
N PRO A 103 -4.16 -1.14 -9.95
CA PRO A 103 -4.93 -1.13 -11.19
C PRO A 103 -5.82 0.11 -11.30
N THR A 104 -6.32 0.65 -10.18
CA THR A 104 -7.17 1.85 -10.19
C THR A 104 -6.38 3.10 -10.56
N ILE A 105 -5.21 3.32 -9.95
CA ILE A 105 -4.31 4.44 -10.28
C ILE A 105 -3.84 4.31 -11.74
N PHE A 106 -3.50 3.10 -12.17
CA PHE A 106 -3.10 2.86 -13.56
C PHE A 106 -4.24 3.20 -14.53
N ALA A 107 -5.44 2.65 -14.30
CA ALA A 107 -6.60 2.89 -15.15
C ALA A 107 -6.99 4.37 -15.21
N LEU A 108 -7.00 5.06 -14.06
CA LEU A 108 -7.29 6.50 -13.99
C LEU A 108 -6.20 7.34 -14.66
N GLY A 109 -4.92 6.95 -14.51
CA GLY A 109 -3.78 7.69 -15.06
C GLY A 109 -3.60 7.56 -16.56
N VAL A 110 -4.15 6.52 -17.19
CA VAL A 110 -4.15 6.34 -18.66
C VAL A 110 -5.49 6.70 -19.30
N LYS A 111 -6.52 6.97 -18.49
CA LYS A 111 -7.85 7.35 -18.98
C LYS A 111 -7.76 8.62 -19.83
N ASN A 112 -8.46 8.62 -20.97
CA ASN A 112 -8.52 9.75 -21.91
C ASN A 112 -7.20 10.16 -22.58
N MET A 113 -6.15 9.31 -22.55
CA MET A 113 -4.87 9.63 -23.18
C MET A 113 -4.81 9.35 -24.69
N GLY A 114 -5.85 8.75 -25.29
CA GLY A 114 -5.96 8.53 -26.73
C GLY A 114 -4.72 7.86 -27.33
N GLN A 115 -4.11 8.49 -28.34
CA GLN A 115 -2.87 8.01 -28.98
C GLN A 115 -1.66 7.96 -28.03
N HIS A 116 -1.67 8.75 -26.94
CA HIS A 116 -0.59 8.79 -25.96
C HIS A 116 -0.69 7.71 -24.88
N THR A 117 -1.74 6.87 -24.89
CA THR A 117 -1.95 5.79 -23.91
C THR A 117 -0.74 4.87 -23.78
N LYS A 118 -0.10 4.48 -24.90
CA LYS A 118 1.12 3.65 -24.87
C LYS A 118 2.26 4.33 -24.10
N ARG A 119 2.54 5.61 -24.38
CA ARG A 119 3.59 6.37 -23.68
C ARG A 119 3.24 6.56 -22.21
N ALA A 120 1.99 6.89 -21.89
CA ALA A 120 1.52 7.05 -20.53
C ALA A 120 1.69 5.76 -19.70
N SER A 121 1.31 4.61 -20.27
CA SER A 121 1.52 3.30 -19.66
C SER A 121 2.99 3.01 -19.40
N SER A 122 3.89 3.33 -20.34
CA SER A 122 5.34 3.19 -20.12
C SER A 122 5.83 4.02 -18.94
N PHE A 123 5.38 5.27 -18.80
CA PHE A 123 5.71 6.12 -17.64
C PHE A 123 5.15 5.55 -16.33
N MET A 124 3.94 4.97 -16.35
CA MET A 124 3.37 4.31 -15.16
C MET A 124 4.16 3.07 -14.74
N ILE A 125 4.68 2.30 -15.70
CA ILE A 125 5.52 1.12 -15.41
C ILE A 125 6.89 1.57 -14.88
N MET A 126 7.49 2.62 -15.44
CA MET A 126 8.75 3.17 -14.91
C MET A 126 8.62 3.66 -13.46
N ALA A 127 7.41 4.06 -13.03
CA ALA A 127 7.15 4.43 -11.64
C ALA A 127 7.36 3.28 -10.63
N ILE A 128 7.41 2.03 -11.09
CA ILE A 128 7.68 0.85 -10.23
C ILE A 128 9.03 0.95 -9.54
N VAL A 129 9.97 1.74 -10.08
CA VAL A 129 11.28 2.01 -9.45
C VAL A 129 11.17 2.53 -8.00
N GLY A 130 10.06 3.17 -7.64
CA GLY A 130 9.79 3.59 -6.25
C GLY A 130 9.82 2.43 -5.25
N GLY A 131 9.50 1.21 -5.70
CA GLY A 131 9.57 0.00 -4.89
C GLY A 131 11.00 -0.40 -4.49
N ALA A 132 12.03 -0.01 -5.23
CA ALA A 132 13.42 -0.22 -4.83
C ALA A 132 13.92 0.88 -3.89
N VAL A 133 13.38 2.10 -4.06
CA VAL A 133 13.77 3.29 -3.28
C VAL A 133 13.26 3.21 -1.85
N MET A 134 12.00 2.79 -1.64
CA MET A 134 11.38 2.83 -0.31
C MET A 134 11.97 1.87 0.72
N PRO A 135 12.25 0.58 0.40
CA PRO A 135 12.84 -0.34 1.37
C PRO A 135 14.21 0.13 1.88
N TYR A 136 14.99 0.83 1.04
CA TYR A 136 16.26 1.43 1.47
C TYR A 136 16.04 2.50 2.55
N PHE A 137 15.10 3.42 2.33
CA PHE A 137 14.76 4.45 3.33
C PHE A 137 14.11 3.86 4.57
N MET A 138 13.21 2.87 4.42
CA MET A 138 12.60 2.17 5.55
C MET A 138 13.64 1.43 6.37
N GLY A 139 14.64 0.79 5.75
CA GLY A 139 15.75 0.15 6.45
C GLY A 139 16.60 1.15 7.21
N ALA A 140 16.98 2.26 6.58
CA ALA A 140 17.75 3.30 7.25
C ALA A 140 17.04 3.90 8.49
N ILE A 141 15.70 3.96 8.48
CA ILE A 141 14.90 4.41 9.64
C ILE A 141 14.75 3.29 10.67
N ALA A 142 14.48 2.06 10.22
CA ALA A 142 14.31 0.90 11.10
C ALA A 142 15.59 0.63 11.91
N ASP A 143 16.76 0.72 11.28
CA ASP A 143 18.07 0.49 11.92
C ASP A 143 18.43 1.57 12.96
N ARG A 144 17.91 2.80 12.81
CA ARG A 144 18.27 3.96 13.65
C ARG A 144 17.26 4.27 14.75
N TYR A 145 15.99 3.96 14.54
CA TYR A 145 14.91 4.35 15.44
C TYR A 145 14.06 3.16 15.87
N SER A 146 13.20 2.66 14.98
CA SER A 146 12.33 1.50 15.20
C SER A 146 11.63 1.16 13.89
N THR A 147 11.31 -0.12 13.69
CA THR A 147 10.54 -0.59 12.54
C THR A 147 9.14 0.04 12.49
N ALA A 148 8.55 0.41 13.63
CA ALA A 148 7.25 1.09 13.67
C ALA A 148 7.29 2.50 13.09
N LEU A 149 8.37 3.26 13.35
CA LEU A 149 8.56 4.58 12.75
C LEU A 149 8.82 4.49 11.24
N ALA A 150 9.42 3.40 10.76
CA ALA A 150 9.59 3.16 9.34
C ALA A 150 8.23 3.05 8.61
N TYR A 151 7.15 2.62 9.29
CA TYR A 151 5.79 2.62 8.72
C TYR A 151 5.18 4.02 8.52
N GLY A 152 5.79 5.07 9.07
CA GLY A 152 5.46 6.45 8.75
C GLY A 152 5.73 6.81 7.27
N LEU A 153 6.69 6.17 6.63
CA LEU A 153 6.98 6.37 5.20
C LEU A 153 5.82 5.89 4.29
N PRO A 154 5.32 4.64 4.41
CA PRO A 154 4.09 4.21 3.77
C PRO A 154 2.88 5.11 4.05
N LEU A 155 2.74 5.62 5.27
CA LEU A 155 1.66 6.56 5.62
C LEU A 155 1.70 7.83 4.75
N LEU A 156 2.88 8.45 4.62
CA LEU A 156 3.07 9.61 3.73
C LEU A 156 2.78 9.27 2.27
N CYS A 157 3.20 8.10 1.81
CA CYS A 157 2.95 7.63 0.46
C CYS A 157 1.45 7.49 0.18
N PHE A 158 0.69 6.92 1.11
CA PHE A 158 -0.76 6.84 0.99
C PHE A 158 -1.42 8.22 1.05
N GLY A 159 -0.84 9.20 1.77
CA GLY A 159 -1.26 10.60 1.70
C GLY A 159 -1.18 11.17 0.29
N VAL A 160 -0.12 10.87 -0.46
CA VAL A 160 0.02 11.28 -1.87
C VAL A 160 -1.02 10.58 -2.76
N VAL A 161 -1.27 9.28 -2.53
CA VAL A 161 -2.31 8.51 -3.25
C VAL A 161 -3.70 9.07 -2.96
N LEU A 162 -3.96 9.47 -1.72
CA LEU A 162 -5.21 10.12 -1.30
C LEU A 162 -5.41 11.44 -2.04
N ALA A 163 -4.40 12.31 -2.06
CA ALA A 163 -4.45 13.58 -2.79
C ALA A 163 -4.76 13.36 -4.28
N TYR A 164 -4.14 12.35 -4.89
CA TYR A 164 -4.43 11.95 -6.27
C TYR A 164 -5.88 11.47 -6.46
N GLY A 165 -6.37 10.60 -5.57
CA GLY A 165 -7.77 10.12 -5.60
C GLY A 165 -8.78 11.26 -5.48
N MET A 166 -8.55 12.22 -4.58
CA MET A 166 -9.41 13.39 -4.41
C MET A 166 -9.39 14.31 -5.63
N HIS A 167 -8.21 14.55 -6.22
CA HIS A 167 -8.09 15.34 -7.44
C HIS A 167 -8.84 14.70 -8.60
N GLN A 168 -8.71 13.38 -8.77
CA GLN A 168 -9.38 12.62 -9.82
C GLN A 168 -10.89 12.46 -9.61
N ARG A 169 -11.41 12.68 -8.40
CA ARG A 169 -12.87 12.77 -8.16
C ARG A 169 -13.47 14.09 -8.64
N ARG A 170 -12.66 15.16 -8.68
CA ARG A 170 -13.11 16.51 -9.08
C ARG A 170 -12.98 16.76 -10.58
N ALA A 171 -12.06 16.05 -11.25
CA ALA A 171 -11.88 16.05 -12.71
C ALA A 171 -12.88 15.12 -13.41
#